data_AF-A0A1S3AV74-F1
#
_entry.id   AF-A0A1S3AV74-F1
#
_cell.length_a   1.000
_cell.length_b   1.000
_cell.length_c   1.000
_cell.angle_alpha   90.00
_cell.angle_beta   90.00
_cell.angle_gamma   90.00
#
_symmetry.space_group_name_H-M   'P 1'
#
loop_
_entity.id
_entity.type
_entity.pdbx_description
1 polymer ?
#
loop_
_entity_poly.entity_id
_entity_poly.type
_entity_poly.pdbx_seq_one_letter_code
_entity_poly.pdbx_strand_id
1 'polypeptide(L)'
;MPSSLLLSLILLSLLPLFSSLSPDPILDASDILKDSGFFSMALTLNLASRSFLHHFSSLTIFAPADSAFSRSGQPPLSLLQYHLLPHAFSPESLRSLPLNAKISTMLPSRFLTVTNDEIRISLNNVTVDTPPVYDDGSLIIFGIEKFFNPFFEISNSSSKRIIHPNNECRRRRDSVIESNPVEALAAALRNRGWSVMASFLDMQILGFHKEPAVTIFAPTDDSLMNRVSNFSDWMSMFRRHVVPCKLWWSDLTNLGGGTEIKTYLRGFGINVKRSNGVLTLNDRSVIYPDMLYSEGIVVHGIGGILEIEKEMKGEIEESSSSSMGNGGSPESGFEESDRDKAVTHYHFSVIR
;
A
#
# COMPACT_ATOMS: atom_id res chain seq x y z
N MET A 1 63.52 -49.35 -23.78
CA MET A 1 62.88 -48.16 -23.18
C MET A 1 61.52 -47.92 -23.84
N PRO A 2 60.42 -48.39 -23.23
CA PRO A 2 59.11 -47.81 -23.52
C PRO A 2 58.21 -47.82 -22.27
N SER A 3 58.16 -46.74 -21.49
CA SER A 3 57.24 -46.65 -20.34
C SER A 3 56.58 -45.29 -20.18
N SER A 4 56.69 -44.40 -21.18
CA SER A 4 56.20 -43.02 -21.06
C SER A 4 54.81 -42.76 -21.66
N LEU A 5 54.18 -43.75 -22.31
CA LEU A 5 52.92 -43.53 -23.05
C LEU A 5 51.65 -43.91 -22.27
N LEU A 6 51.76 -44.65 -21.15
CA LEU A 6 50.60 -45.11 -20.37
C LEU A 6 50.12 -44.09 -19.33
N LEU A 7 50.95 -43.12 -18.94
CA LEU A 7 50.57 -42.12 -17.94
C LEU A 7 49.71 -40.98 -18.52
N SER A 8 49.77 -40.76 -19.84
CA SER A 8 49.03 -39.67 -20.51
C SER A 8 47.54 -39.97 -20.70
N LEU A 9 47.14 -41.24 -20.72
CA LEU A 9 45.75 -41.64 -20.98
C LEU A 9 44.88 -41.67 -19.71
N ILE A 10 45.50 -41.81 -18.53
CA ILE A 10 44.79 -41.80 -17.23
C ILE A 10 44.51 -40.36 -16.74
N LEU A 11 45.30 -39.38 -17.19
CA LEU A 11 45.08 -37.97 -16.84
C LEU A 11 43.89 -37.34 -17.61
N LEU A 12 43.48 -37.93 -18.74
CA LEU A 12 42.35 -37.43 -19.54
C LEU A 12 40.97 -37.91 -19.03
N SER A 13 40.93 -38.94 -18.17
CA SER A 13 39.68 -39.47 -17.59
C SER A 13 39.24 -38.76 -16.30
N LEU A 14 39.99 -37.77 -15.83
CA LEU A 14 39.66 -36.96 -14.64
C LEU A 14 39.17 -35.55 -14.99
N LEU A 15 39.01 -35.23 -16.27
CA LEU A 15 38.28 -34.03 -16.67
C LEU A 15 36.79 -34.29 -16.41
N PRO A 16 36.14 -33.54 -15.51
CA PRO A 16 34.69 -33.61 -15.40
C PRO A 16 34.16 -33.19 -16.76
N LEU A 17 33.29 -34.00 -17.36
CA LEU A 17 32.34 -33.50 -18.35
C LEU A 17 31.45 -32.50 -17.62
N PHE A 18 31.93 -31.27 -17.42
CA PHE A 18 31.05 -30.16 -17.14
C PHE A 18 30.30 -29.90 -18.43
N SER A 19 29.09 -30.46 -18.53
CA SER A 19 28.08 -29.88 -19.40
C SER A 19 27.95 -28.41 -18.96
N SER A 20 28.53 -27.49 -19.74
CA SER A 20 28.35 -26.06 -19.50
C SER A 20 26.93 -25.68 -19.94
N LEU A 21 25.94 -25.99 -19.10
CA LEU A 21 24.92 -24.99 -18.88
C LEU A 21 25.60 -23.99 -17.96
N SER A 22 25.91 -22.79 -18.45
CA SER A 22 25.96 -21.68 -17.50
C SER A 22 24.49 -21.47 -17.15
N PRO A 23 24.00 -21.96 -16.00
CA PRO A 23 22.62 -21.72 -15.65
C PRO A 23 22.57 -20.23 -15.37
N ASP A 24 21.65 -19.51 -15.99
CA ASP A 24 21.34 -18.19 -15.47
C ASP A 24 20.67 -18.44 -14.12
N PRO A 25 21.35 -18.21 -12.98
CA PRO A 25 20.86 -18.66 -11.68
C PRO A 25 19.51 -18.02 -11.35
N ILE A 26 19.21 -16.88 -11.96
CA ILE A 26 17.92 -16.20 -11.84
C ILE A 26 16.81 -16.96 -12.58
N LEU A 27 17.09 -17.57 -13.73
CA LEU A 27 16.11 -18.38 -14.46
C LEU A 27 15.83 -19.68 -13.73
N ASP A 28 16.88 -20.37 -13.25
CA ASP A 28 16.73 -21.59 -12.45
C ASP A 28 15.94 -21.31 -11.15
N ALA A 29 16.29 -20.22 -10.46
CA ALA A 29 15.56 -19.79 -9.28
C ALA A 29 14.12 -19.38 -9.59
N SER A 30 13.86 -18.79 -10.76
CA SER A 30 12.50 -18.43 -11.22
C SER A 30 11.62 -19.69 -11.37
N ASP A 31 12.15 -20.77 -11.95
CA ASP A 31 11.42 -22.03 -12.08
C ASP A 31 11.11 -22.66 -10.71
N ILE A 32 12.08 -22.65 -9.78
CA ILE A 32 11.88 -23.17 -8.42
C ILE A 32 10.83 -22.34 -7.64
N LEU A 33 10.87 -21.00 -7.77
CA LEU A 33 9.90 -20.10 -7.14
C LEU A 33 8.47 -20.34 -7.64
N LYS A 34 8.33 -20.58 -8.96
CA LYS A 34 7.05 -20.87 -9.59
C LYS A 34 6.37 -22.09 -8.99
N ASP A 35 7.15 -23.14 -8.71
CA ASP A 35 6.66 -24.39 -8.12
C ASP A 35 6.49 -24.29 -6.59
N SER A 36 7.05 -23.26 -5.96
CA SER A 36 7.05 -23.06 -4.50
C SER A 36 6.00 -22.05 -4.00
N GLY A 37 5.05 -21.63 -4.84
CA GLY A 37 3.98 -20.69 -4.45
C GLY A 37 4.37 -19.20 -4.49
N PHE A 38 5.43 -18.88 -5.25
CA PHE A 38 5.93 -17.53 -5.49
C PHE A 38 5.86 -17.17 -6.99
N PHE A 39 4.79 -17.57 -7.68
CA PHE A 39 4.63 -17.44 -9.12
C PHE A 39 4.77 -15.99 -9.62
N SER A 40 4.17 -15.05 -8.91
CA SER A 40 4.16 -13.62 -9.27
C SER A 40 5.57 -13.03 -9.19
N MET A 41 6.32 -13.43 -8.16
CA MET A 41 7.71 -13.02 -8.00
C MET A 41 8.61 -13.69 -9.04
N ALA A 42 8.39 -14.98 -9.35
CA ALA A 42 9.11 -15.69 -10.41
C ALA A 42 9.02 -14.95 -11.76
N LEU A 43 7.80 -14.53 -12.14
CA LEU A 43 7.59 -13.73 -13.36
C LEU A 43 8.29 -12.37 -13.30
N THR A 44 8.22 -11.70 -12.14
CA THR A 44 8.88 -10.40 -11.94
C THR A 44 10.40 -10.53 -12.08
N LEU A 45 11.00 -11.59 -11.54
CA LEU A 45 12.43 -11.86 -11.66
C LEU A 45 12.83 -12.22 -13.10
N ASN A 46 12.02 -12.97 -13.84
CA ASN A 46 12.29 -13.28 -15.25
C ASN A 46 12.31 -12.02 -16.14
N LEU A 47 11.46 -11.04 -15.81
CA LEU A 47 11.46 -9.74 -16.48
C LEU A 47 12.63 -8.85 -16.02
N ALA A 48 12.94 -8.86 -14.73
CA ALA A 48 14.01 -8.05 -14.13
C ALA A 48 15.42 -8.56 -14.45
N SER A 49 15.60 -9.87 -14.65
CA SER A 49 16.89 -10.48 -15.02
C SER A 49 17.44 -9.79 -16.26
N ARG A 50 16.62 -9.71 -17.31
CA ARG A 50 16.93 -9.12 -18.61
C ARG A 50 17.32 -7.65 -18.60
N SER A 51 17.14 -6.94 -17.47
CA SER A 51 17.34 -5.49 -17.39
C SER A 51 18.44 -5.09 -16.42
N PHE A 52 18.39 -5.50 -15.14
CA PHE A 52 19.33 -4.97 -14.15
C PHE A 52 19.94 -6.00 -13.19
N LEU A 53 19.40 -7.22 -13.06
CA LEU A 53 19.92 -8.19 -12.08
C LEU A 53 21.20 -8.92 -12.53
N HIS A 54 21.54 -8.92 -13.83
CA HIS A 54 22.76 -9.58 -14.34
C HIS A 54 24.09 -8.94 -13.88
N HIS A 55 24.04 -7.74 -13.29
CA HIS A 55 25.26 -6.99 -12.95
C HIS A 55 25.83 -7.34 -11.57
N PHE A 56 25.22 -8.27 -10.83
CA PHE A 56 25.59 -8.55 -9.44
C PHE A 56 26.30 -9.89 -9.32
N SER A 57 27.41 -9.90 -8.58
CA SER A 57 28.16 -11.11 -8.23
C SER A 57 27.53 -11.89 -7.07
N SER A 58 26.65 -11.25 -6.30
CA SER A 58 25.98 -11.84 -5.15
C SER A 58 24.71 -11.07 -4.80
N LEU A 59 23.64 -11.77 -4.43
CA LEU A 59 22.31 -11.18 -4.27
C LEU A 59 21.49 -11.97 -3.22
N THR A 60 20.82 -11.25 -2.31
CA THR A 60 19.70 -11.80 -1.54
C THR A 60 18.39 -11.21 -2.03
N ILE A 61 17.40 -12.06 -2.27
CA ILE A 61 16.05 -11.67 -2.67
C ILE A 61 15.06 -12.11 -1.60
N PHE A 62 14.20 -11.21 -1.17
CA PHE A 62 13.03 -11.57 -0.37
C PHE A 62 11.80 -11.62 -1.27
N ALA A 63 11.30 -12.83 -1.55
CA ALA A 63 10.19 -13.09 -2.45
C ALA A 63 8.85 -13.06 -1.69
N PRO A 64 7.98 -12.06 -1.93
CA PRO A 64 6.65 -12.05 -1.34
C PRO A 64 5.79 -13.16 -1.93
N ALA A 65 5.01 -13.83 -1.08
CA ALA A 65 4.05 -14.85 -1.52
C ALA A 65 3.01 -14.28 -2.49
N ASP A 66 2.39 -15.13 -3.32
CA ASP A 66 1.38 -14.70 -4.30
C ASP A 66 0.18 -13.96 -3.67
N SER A 67 -0.16 -14.31 -2.42
CA SER A 67 -1.19 -13.59 -1.66
C SER A 67 -0.85 -12.11 -1.40
N ALA A 68 0.43 -11.74 -1.35
CA ALA A 68 0.87 -10.36 -1.23
C ALA A 68 0.59 -9.57 -2.52
N PHE A 69 0.87 -10.17 -3.68
CA PHE A 69 0.59 -9.59 -5.00
C PHE A 69 -0.91 -9.45 -5.23
N SER A 70 -1.72 -10.47 -4.90
CA SER A 70 -3.17 -10.38 -5.03
C SER A 70 -3.77 -9.27 -4.16
N ARG A 71 -3.18 -9.02 -2.97
CA ARG A 71 -3.57 -7.96 -2.04
C ARG A 71 -2.94 -6.60 -2.31
N SER A 72 -1.92 -6.46 -3.15
CA SER A 72 -1.24 -5.16 -3.32
C SER A 72 -1.20 -4.69 -4.77
N GLY A 73 -1.55 -5.57 -5.71
CA GLY A 73 -1.30 -5.38 -7.13
C GLY A 73 0.17 -5.57 -7.49
N GLN A 74 0.52 -5.16 -8.71
CA GLN A 74 1.88 -5.21 -9.21
C GLN A 74 2.76 -4.17 -8.51
N PRO A 75 3.92 -4.55 -7.94
CA PRO A 75 4.80 -3.62 -7.25
C PRO A 75 5.54 -2.71 -8.26
N PRO A 76 5.78 -1.43 -7.95
CA PRO A 76 6.68 -0.61 -8.74
C PRO A 76 8.13 -1.09 -8.59
N LEU A 77 8.99 -0.74 -9.56
CA LEU A 77 10.42 -1.12 -9.55
C LEU A 77 11.14 -0.70 -8.26
N SER A 78 10.82 0.46 -7.70
CA SER A 78 11.41 0.93 -6.44
C SER A 78 11.09 0.00 -5.27
N LEU A 79 9.87 -0.55 -5.22
CA LEU A 79 9.50 -1.53 -4.19
C LEU A 79 10.24 -2.86 -4.43
N LEU A 80 10.40 -3.28 -5.69
CA LEU A 80 11.20 -4.46 -6.02
C LEU A 80 12.66 -4.29 -5.56
N GLN A 81 13.29 -3.15 -5.85
CA GLN A 81 14.65 -2.83 -5.38
C GLN A 81 14.78 -2.86 -3.86
N TYR A 82 13.70 -2.53 -3.14
CA TYR A 82 13.69 -2.59 -1.67
C TYR A 82 13.69 -4.03 -1.12
N HIS A 83 13.34 -5.03 -1.93
CA HIS A 83 13.37 -6.45 -1.57
C HIS A 83 14.70 -7.15 -1.94
N LEU A 84 15.65 -6.39 -2.47
CA LEU A 84 16.94 -6.91 -2.95
C LEU A 84 18.06 -6.36 -2.06
N LEU A 85 18.97 -7.24 -1.63
CA LEU A 85 20.20 -6.86 -0.93
C LEU A 85 21.40 -7.11 -1.84
N PRO A 86 22.35 -6.18 -1.97
CA PRO A 86 23.52 -6.32 -2.83
C PRO A 86 24.59 -7.31 -2.31
N HIS A 87 24.20 -8.24 -1.43
CA HIS A 87 25.04 -9.30 -0.85
C HIS A 87 24.18 -10.54 -0.58
N ALA A 88 24.74 -11.75 -0.73
CA ALA A 88 24.13 -13.01 -0.30
C ALA A 88 24.26 -13.18 1.21
N PHE A 89 23.13 -13.31 1.88
CA PHE A 89 23.06 -13.58 3.31
C PHE A 89 22.56 -14.99 3.56
N SER A 90 23.39 -15.81 4.22
CA SER A 90 22.94 -17.11 4.71
C SER A 90 21.92 -16.96 5.84
N PRO A 91 21.08 -17.98 6.13
CA PRO A 91 20.16 -17.97 7.25
C PRO A 91 20.84 -17.67 8.60
N GLU A 92 22.02 -18.24 8.83
CA GLU A 92 22.83 -18.04 10.02
C GLU A 92 23.34 -16.59 10.10
N SER A 93 23.80 -16.05 8.97
CA SER A 93 24.27 -14.67 8.87
C SER A 93 23.16 -13.68 9.21
N LEU A 94 21.96 -13.85 8.63
CA LEU A 94 20.80 -13.02 8.97
C LEU A 94 20.41 -13.13 10.44
N ARG A 95 20.45 -14.34 11.00
CA ARG A 95 20.11 -14.59 12.42
C ARG A 95 21.12 -13.94 13.38
N SER A 96 22.39 -13.87 12.99
CA SER A 96 23.46 -13.31 13.82
C SER A 96 23.44 -11.77 13.92
N LEU A 97 22.68 -11.10 13.04
CA LEU A 97 22.59 -9.65 13.05
C LEU A 97 21.89 -9.15 14.33
N PRO A 98 22.42 -8.09 14.97
CA PRO A 98 21.83 -7.57 16.20
C PRO A 98 20.47 -6.91 15.91
N LEU A 99 19.61 -6.88 16.93
CA LEU A 99 18.34 -6.16 16.87
C LEU A 99 18.56 -4.70 16.47
N ASN A 100 17.71 -4.18 15.59
CA ASN A 100 17.78 -2.84 14.99
C ASN A 100 18.97 -2.60 14.05
N ALA A 101 19.74 -3.63 13.68
CA ALA A 101 20.73 -3.52 12.62
C ALA A 101 20.08 -3.09 11.30
N LYS A 102 20.72 -2.19 10.57
CA LYS A 102 20.26 -1.70 9.26
C LYS A 102 21.03 -2.40 8.15
N ILE A 103 20.30 -3.02 7.23
CA ILE A 103 20.82 -3.74 6.07
C ILE A 103 20.48 -2.92 4.82
N SER A 104 21.49 -2.52 4.05
CA SER A 104 21.30 -1.74 2.82
C SER A 104 20.57 -2.53 1.76
N THR A 105 19.55 -1.93 1.15
CA THR A 105 18.83 -2.50 0.01
C THR A 105 19.36 -1.95 -1.31
N MET A 106 18.87 -2.48 -2.43
CA MET A 106 19.13 -1.91 -3.75
C MET A 106 18.32 -0.64 -4.04
N LEU A 107 17.35 -0.30 -3.19
CA LEU A 107 16.70 1.01 -3.24
C LEU A 107 17.60 2.03 -2.54
N PRO A 108 18.09 3.09 -3.23
CA PRO A 108 19.05 4.03 -2.65
C PRO A 108 18.55 4.68 -1.36
N SER A 109 19.45 4.82 -0.39
CA SER A 109 19.18 5.43 0.92
C SER A 109 18.09 4.74 1.75
N ARG A 110 17.76 3.48 1.42
CA ARG A 110 16.75 2.68 2.12
C ARG A 110 17.36 1.38 2.65
N PHE A 111 16.95 1.04 3.87
CA PHE A 111 17.49 -0.09 4.62
C PHE A 111 16.35 -0.97 5.12
N LEU A 112 16.58 -2.27 5.21
CA LEU A 112 15.79 -3.17 6.04
C LEU A 112 16.35 -3.15 7.47
N THR A 113 15.48 -3.17 8.45
CA THR A 113 15.85 -3.20 9.86
C THR A 113 15.62 -4.59 10.41
N VAL A 114 16.60 -5.14 11.12
CA VAL A 114 16.45 -6.39 11.85
C VAL A 114 15.49 -6.21 13.02
N THR A 115 14.37 -6.92 12.99
CA THR A 115 13.32 -6.90 14.01
C THR A 115 13.11 -8.28 14.64
N ASN A 116 14.11 -9.17 14.51
CA ASN A 116 14.05 -10.57 14.90
C ASN A 116 13.31 -10.80 16.23
N ASP A 117 12.50 -11.86 16.24
CA ASP A 117 11.94 -12.45 17.45
C ASP A 117 12.91 -13.53 17.98
N GLU A 118 12.73 -14.00 19.21
CA GLU A 118 13.55 -15.06 19.83
C GLU A 118 13.59 -16.35 18.99
N ILE A 119 12.55 -16.59 18.19
CA ILE A 119 12.34 -17.85 17.46
C ILE A 119 12.58 -17.70 15.95
N ARG A 120 12.27 -16.53 15.36
CA ARG A 120 12.20 -16.35 13.90
C ARG A 120 12.95 -15.12 13.44
N ILE A 121 13.58 -15.24 12.26
CA ILE A 121 14.18 -14.10 11.57
C ILE A 121 13.05 -13.19 11.09
N SER A 122 13.14 -11.90 11.39
CA SER A 122 12.20 -10.91 10.89
C SER A 122 12.91 -9.60 10.55
N LEU A 123 12.52 -9.01 9.43
CA LEU A 123 13.01 -7.73 8.94
C LEU A 123 11.83 -6.79 8.76
N ASN A 124 11.91 -5.56 9.25
CA ASN A 124 10.80 -4.59 9.20
C ASN A 124 9.46 -5.15 9.70
N ASN A 125 9.50 -6.01 10.72
CA ASN A 125 8.35 -6.74 11.26
C ASN A 125 7.64 -7.67 10.24
N VAL A 126 8.40 -8.16 9.26
CA VAL A 126 8.00 -9.20 8.32
C VAL A 126 8.87 -10.44 8.58
N THR A 127 8.23 -11.57 8.84
CA THR A 127 8.93 -12.84 9.05
C THR A 127 9.56 -13.32 7.74
N VAL A 128 10.80 -13.80 7.85
CA VAL A 128 11.56 -14.41 6.76
C VAL A 128 11.48 -15.93 6.92
N ASP A 129 11.04 -16.63 5.88
CA ASP A 129 10.92 -18.08 5.90
C ASP A 129 12.30 -18.73 5.88
N THR A 130 12.46 -19.79 6.68
CA THR A 130 13.69 -20.59 6.73
C THR A 130 13.31 -22.07 6.66
N PRO A 131 13.97 -22.90 5.84
CA PRO A 131 15.11 -22.58 4.94
C PRO A 131 14.73 -21.65 3.76
N PRO A 132 15.72 -21.07 3.05
CA PRO A 132 15.47 -20.31 1.82
C PRO A 132 14.82 -21.20 0.75
N VAL A 133 14.07 -20.57 -0.17
CA VAL A 133 13.41 -21.24 -1.30
C VAL A 133 14.43 -21.64 -2.37
N TYR A 134 15.48 -20.83 -2.53
CA TYR A 134 16.60 -21.09 -3.44
C TYR A 134 17.91 -20.62 -2.79
N ASP A 135 18.98 -21.40 -2.95
CA ASP A 135 20.31 -21.06 -2.47
C ASP A 135 21.36 -21.78 -3.32
N ASP A 136 22.18 -21.01 -4.04
CA ASP A 136 23.38 -21.50 -4.74
C ASP A 136 24.69 -20.93 -4.16
N GLY A 137 24.61 -20.28 -2.99
CA GLY A 137 25.70 -19.57 -2.33
C GLY A 137 25.95 -18.15 -2.84
N SER A 138 25.60 -17.83 -4.09
CA SER A 138 25.75 -16.48 -4.67
C SER A 138 24.41 -15.73 -4.77
N LEU A 139 23.33 -16.46 -5.06
CA LEU A 139 21.96 -16.01 -5.07
C LEU A 139 21.19 -16.79 -4.00
N ILE A 140 20.61 -16.06 -3.05
CA ILE A 140 19.80 -16.62 -1.98
C ILE A 140 18.42 -15.97 -2.02
N ILE A 141 17.36 -16.78 -2.08
CA ILE A 141 15.98 -16.30 -2.13
C ILE A 141 15.21 -16.81 -0.93
N PHE A 142 14.76 -15.90 -0.08
CA PHE A 142 13.90 -16.19 1.06
C PHE A 142 12.44 -15.90 0.73
N GLY A 143 11.53 -16.75 1.19
CA GLY A 143 10.09 -16.46 1.17
C GLY A 143 9.71 -15.45 2.26
N ILE A 144 8.75 -14.57 1.96
CA ILE A 144 8.11 -13.70 2.95
C ILE A 144 6.59 -13.61 2.69
N GLU A 145 5.80 -13.38 3.74
CA GLU A 145 4.34 -13.35 3.65
C GLU A 145 3.78 -12.12 2.91
N LYS A 146 4.46 -10.97 3.05
CA LYS A 146 3.99 -9.66 2.55
C LYS A 146 5.16 -8.79 2.13
N PHE A 147 4.90 -7.81 1.27
CA PHE A 147 5.91 -6.82 0.87
C PHE A 147 6.47 -6.07 2.10
N PHE A 148 7.77 -5.79 2.09
CA PHE A 148 8.35 -4.82 3.01
C PHE A 148 7.77 -3.43 2.76
N ASN A 149 7.55 -2.70 3.85
CA ASN A 149 7.11 -1.32 3.79
C ASN A 149 8.34 -0.37 3.76
N PRO A 150 8.57 0.41 2.67
CA PRO A 150 9.68 1.37 2.59
C PRO A 150 9.61 2.51 3.62
N PHE A 151 8.44 2.71 4.24
CA PHE A 151 8.19 3.68 5.30
C PHE A 151 8.19 3.05 6.69
N PHE A 152 8.76 1.84 6.82
CA PHE A 152 8.94 1.21 8.12
C PHE A 152 9.89 2.04 8.99
N GLU A 153 9.43 2.33 10.20
CA GLU A 153 10.20 3.02 11.22
C GLU A 153 10.08 2.24 12.52
N ILE A 154 11.20 2.11 13.24
CA ILE A 154 11.23 1.47 14.55
C ILE A 154 10.57 2.43 15.52
N SER A 155 9.40 2.08 16.03
CA SER A 155 8.77 2.84 17.11
C SER A 155 9.57 2.65 18.39
N ASN A 156 10.52 3.55 18.67
CA ASN A 156 11.24 3.60 19.96
C ASN A 156 10.33 4.05 21.11
N SER A 157 9.17 4.61 20.79
CA SER A 157 8.15 4.93 21.76
C SER A 157 7.37 3.67 22.10
N SER A 158 7.31 3.35 23.39
CA SER A 158 6.19 2.68 24.05
C SER A 158 4.86 3.42 23.87
N SER A 159 4.50 3.79 22.63
CA SER A 159 3.16 4.09 22.18
C SER A 159 2.40 2.76 22.11
N LYS A 160 2.36 2.05 23.24
CA LYS A 160 1.38 1.01 23.50
C LYS A 160 0.04 1.62 23.13
N ARG A 161 -0.54 1.04 22.08
CA ARG A 161 -1.95 1.04 21.74
C ARG A 161 -2.79 1.44 22.95
N ILE A 162 -3.45 2.58 22.86
CA ILE A 162 -4.59 2.87 23.71
C ILE A 162 -5.79 2.94 22.79
N ILE A 163 -6.28 1.76 22.41
CA ILE A 163 -7.74 1.61 22.44
C ILE A 163 -8.06 1.69 23.93
N HIS A 164 -8.54 2.84 24.38
CA HIS A 164 -9.04 2.96 25.74
C HIS A 164 -10.17 1.92 25.90
N PRO A 165 -10.41 1.39 27.11
CA PRO A 165 -11.47 0.39 27.34
C PRO A 165 -12.88 0.83 26.89
N ASN A 166 -13.08 2.09 26.51
CA ASN A 166 -14.32 2.62 25.94
C ASN A 166 -14.35 2.69 24.40
N ASN A 167 -13.38 2.09 23.68
CA ASN A 167 -13.31 2.12 22.20
C ASN A 167 -13.22 3.52 21.57
N GLU A 168 -12.89 4.55 22.36
CA GLU A 168 -12.78 5.93 21.88
C GLU A 168 -11.35 6.27 21.44
N CYS A 169 -11.22 6.75 20.20
CA CYS A 169 -9.99 7.34 19.68
C CYS A 169 -9.73 8.70 20.33
N ARG A 170 -9.00 8.70 21.46
CA ARG A 170 -8.63 9.92 22.18
C ARG A 170 -7.28 10.44 21.69
N ARG A 171 -7.24 11.72 21.28
CA ARG A 171 -5.99 12.44 21.00
C ARG A 171 -5.06 12.35 22.23
N ARG A 172 -3.92 11.66 22.12
CA ARG A 172 -2.80 11.86 23.05
C ARG A 172 -2.13 13.19 22.69
N ARG A 173 -1.87 14.02 23.69
CA ARG A 173 -1.24 15.34 23.54
C ARG A 173 0.28 15.28 23.40
N ASP A 174 0.88 14.10 23.54
CA ASP A 174 2.30 13.99 23.93
C ASP A 174 3.22 13.27 22.93
N SER A 175 2.79 13.05 21.69
CA SER A 175 3.69 12.52 20.64
C SER A 175 3.77 13.49 19.47
N VAL A 176 4.75 14.38 19.52
CA VAL A 176 5.21 15.14 18.35
C VAL A 176 5.89 14.12 17.45
N ILE A 177 5.22 13.70 16.37
CA ILE A 177 5.84 12.85 15.35
C ILE A 177 6.69 13.78 14.48
N GLU A 178 8.01 13.74 14.65
CA GLU A 178 8.95 14.53 13.86
C GLU A 178 8.95 14.06 12.40
N SER A 179 8.46 14.95 11.52
CA SER A 179 8.75 15.07 10.09
C SER A 179 8.66 13.83 9.17
N ASN A 180 7.62 13.88 8.32
CA ASN A 180 7.61 13.59 6.89
C ASN A 180 7.88 12.16 6.35
N PRO A 181 6.93 11.24 6.59
CA PRO A 181 6.57 10.23 5.61
C PRO A 181 5.37 10.64 4.73
N VAL A 182 4.72 11.81 4.92
CA VAL A 182 3.48 12.17 4.20
C VAL A 182 3.68 12.24 2.69
N GLU A 183 4.69 12.97 2.20
CA GLU A 183 5.00 13.08 0.77
C GLU A 183 5.31 11.71 0.16
N ALA A 184 6.15 10.92 0.84
CA ALA A 184 6.56 9.63 0.34
C ALA A 184 5.41 8.60 0.37
N LEU A 185 4.54 8.67 1.39
CA LEU A 185 3.31 7.89 1.51
C LEU A 185 2.30 8.28 0.42
N ALA A 186 2.14 9.59 0.14
CA ALA A 186 1.29 10.08 -0.93
C ALA A 186 1.81 9.60 -2.31
N ALA A 187 3.11 9.69 -2.56
CA ALA A 187 3.72 9.14 -3.76
C ALA A 187 3.47 7.62 -3.89
N ALA A 188 3.58 6.86 -2.80
CA ALA A 188 3.29 5.43 -2.80
C ALA A 188 1.81 5.12 -3.06
N LEU A 189 0.88 5.90 -2.50
CA LEU A 189 -0.56 5.78 -2.78
C LEU A 189 -0.86 6.03 -4.25
N ARG A 190 -0.30 7.10 -4.81
CA ARG A 190 -0.45 7.46 -6.22
C ARG A 190 0.04 6.33 -7.14
N ASN A 191 1.20 5.75 -6.83
CA ASN A 191 1.74 4.61 -7.58
C ASN A 191 0.90 3.33 -7.47
N ARG A 192 -0.03 3.25 -6.51
CA ARG A 192 -0.97 2.14 -6.33
C ARG A 192 -2.38 2.43 -6.86
N GLY A 193 -2.57 3.56 -7.55
CA GLY A 193 -3.89 3.94 -8.11
C GLY A 193 -4.84 4.61 -7.11
N TRP A 194 -4.30 5.22 -6.05
CA TRP A 194 -5.05 5.99 -5.04
C TRP A 194 -4.69 7.47 -5.12
N SER A 195 -4.75 8.02 -6.33
CA SER A 195 -4.26 9.36 -6.68
C SER A 195 -5.06 10.46 -6.02
N VAL A 196 -6.37 10.26 -5.81
CA VAL A 196 -7.21 11.28 -5.18
C VAL A 196 -6.85 11.44 -3.71
N MET A 197 -6.78 10.34 -2.96
CA MET A 197 -6.37 10.35 -1.56
C MET A 197 -4.90 10.76 -1.37
N ALA A 198 -4.01 10.38 -2.30
CA ALA A 198 -2.64 10.89 -2.33
C ALA A 198 -2.60 12.43 -2.43
N SER A 199 -3.44 13.01 -3.29
CA SER A 199 -3.50 14.46 -3.47
C SER A 199 -4.00 15.17 -2.20
N PHE A 200 -4.92 14.56 -1.45
CA PHE A 200 -5.35 15.07 -0.14
C PHE A 200 -4.22 15.07 0.91
N LEU A 201 -3.38 14.03 0.90
CA LEU A 201 -2.20 13.97 1.75
C LEU A 201 -1.18 15.04 1.39
N ASP A 202 -0.90 15.23 0.09
CA ASP A 202 0.03 16.26 -0.40
C ASP A 202 -0.44 17.67 -0.04
N MET A 203 -1.74 17.94 -0.14
CA MET A 203 -2.32 19.22 0.29
C MET A 203 -2.33 19.41 1.82
N GLN A 204 -2.02 18.36 2.60
CA GLN A 204 -2.00 18.37 4.06
C GLN A 204 -3.26 19.00 4.66
N ILE A 205 -4.42 18.73 4.06
CA ILE A 205 -5.69 19.40 4.38
C ILE A 205 -6.11 19.26 5.86
N LEU A 206 -5.59 18.25 6.55
CA LEU A 206 -5.83 18.03 7.98
C LEU A 206 -4.77 18.67 8.90
N GLY A 207 -3.71 19.26 8.35
CA GLY A 207 -2.62 19.84 9.14
C GLY A 207 -1.86 18.78 9.94
N PHE A 208 -1.48 17.67 9.29
CA PHE A 208 -0.81 16.52 9.90
C PHE A 208 0.46 16.86 10.71
N HIS A 209 1.00 18.07 10.58
CA HIS A 209 2.17 18.57 11.31
C HIS A 209 2.00 18.69 12.83
N LYS A 210 0.78 18.57 13.37
CA LYS A 210 0.51 18.69 14.82
C LYS A 210 -0.47 17.65 15.36
N GLU A 211 -0.88 16.69 14.56
CA GLU A 211 -1.94 15.75 14.93
C GLU A 211 -1.38 14.37 15.34
N PRO A 212 -2.06 13.68 16.29
CA PRO A 212 -1.68 12.33 16.70
C PRO A 212 -1.81 11.34 15.54
N ALA A 213 -1.23 10.15 15.71
CA ALA A 213 -1.28 9.12 14.70
C ALA A 213 -2.71 8.86 14.18
N VAL A 214 -2.89 8.77 12.87
CA VAL A 214 -4.18 8.71 12.17
C VAL A 214 -4.35 7.41 11.38
N THR A 215 -5.61 7.10 11.08
CA THR A 215 -5.99 6.06 10.12
C THR A 215 -6.76 6.68 8.97
N ILE A 216 -6.39 6.35 7.75
CA ILE A 216 -7.03 6.79 6.52
C ILE A 216 -7.69 5.59 5.86
N PHE A 217 -8.99 5.65 5.67
CA PHE A 217 -9.75 4.71 4.86
C PHE A 217 -9.84 5.26 3.44
N ALA A 218 -8.89 4.90 2.57
CA ALA A 218 -8.86 5.39 1.21
C ALA A 218 -9.95 4.68 0.38
N PRO A 219 -10.91 5.40 -0.26
CA PRO A 219 -11.86 4.84 -1.23
C PRO A 219 -11.31 4.89 -2.67
N THR A 220 -11.64 3.89 -3.50
CA THR A 220 -10.98 3.71 -4.81
C THR A 220 -11.16 4.96 -5.67
N ASP A 221 -10.17 5.31 -6.49
CA ASP A 221 -10.25 6.49 -7.36
C ASP A 221 -11.52 6.45 -8.24
N ASP A 222 -11.89 5.28 -8.77
CA ASP A 222 -13.12 5.07 -9.55
C ASP A 222 -14.39 5.36 -8.74
N SER A 223 -14.41 5.02 -7.45
CA SER A 223 -15.59 5.27 -6.59
C SER A 223 -15.80 6.76 -6.33
N LEU A 224 -14.77 7.59 -6.52
CA LEU A 224 -14.77 9.04 -6.33
C LEU A 224 -15.19 9.80 -7.59
N MET A 225 -15.14 9.17 -8.76
CA MET A 225 -15.53 9.80 -10.02
C MET A 225 -17.00 10.25 -9.98
N ASN A 226 -17.27 11.49 -10.38
CA ASN A 226 -18.61 12.09 -10.51
C ASN A 226 -19.41 12.27 -9.20
N ARG A 227 -18.81 12.03 -8.02
CA ARG A 227 -19.52 12.10 -6.72
C ARG A 227 -19.44 13.44 -6.01
N VAL A 228 -18.50 14.30 -6.40
CA VAL A 228 -18.16 15.51 -5.66
C VAL A 228 -18.06 16.70 -6.61
N SER A 229 -18.87 17.74 -6.37
CA SER A 229 -19.05 18.88 -7.28
C SER A 229 -18.29 20.13 -6.83
N ASN A 230 -17.99 20.28 -5.54
CA ASN A 230 -17.33 21.47 -4.98
C ASN A 230 -16.31 21.14 -3.87
N PHE A 231 -15.50 22.12 -3.49
CA PHE A 231 -14.43 21.96 -2.50
C PHE A 231 -14.93 21.61 -1.08
N SER A 232 -16.09 22.14 -0.67
CA SER A 232 -16.68 21.82 0.64
C SER A 232 -17.05 20.35 0.73
N ASP A 233 -17.63 19.81 -0.35
CA ASP A 233 -18.00 18.41 -0.44
C ASP A 233 -16.75 17.51 -0.44
N TRP A 234 -15.66 17.95 -1.08
CA TRP A 234 -14.36 17.26 -1.03
C TRP A 234 -13.77 17.23 0.38
N MET A 235 -13.81 18.36 1.08
CA MET A 235 -13.33 18.48 2.46
C MET A 235 -14.13 17.60 3.42
N SER A 236 -15.47 17.64 3.30
CA SER A 236 -16.38 16.78 4.07
C SER A 236 -16.09 15.32 3.78
N MET A 237 -15.93 14.97 2.49
CA MET A 237 -15.61 13.61 2.06
C MET A 237 -14.31 13.12 2.64
N PHE A 238 -13.25 13.94 2.63
CA PHE A 238 -11.98 13.52 3.19
C PHE A 238 -12.06 13.31 4.70
N ARG A 239 -12.70 14.23 5.43
CA ARG A 239 -12.79 14.17 6.90
C ARG A 239 -13.54 12.96 7.43
N ARG A 240 -14.52 12.42 6.69
CA ARG A 240 -15.23 11.18 7.04
C ARG A 240 -14.40 9.90 6.80
N HIS A 241 -13.33 9.98 6.01
CA HIS A 241 -12.42 8.86 5.74
C HIS A 241 -11.19 8.83 6.65
N VAL A 242 -11.06 9.79 7.57
CA VAL A 242 -9.89 9.88 8.43
C VAL A 242 -10.30 9.85 9.90
N VAL A 243 -9.62 9.00 10.65
CA VAL A 243 -9.87 8.73 12.07
C VAL A 243 -8.65 9.17 12.90
N PRO A 244 -8.85 9.87 14.04
CA PRO A 244 -7.78 10.44 14.87
C PRO A 244 -7.10 9.42 15.81
N CYS A 245 -6.85 8.22 15.30
CA CYS A 245 -6.08 7.16 15.96
C CYS A 245 -5.48 6.23 14.91
N LYS A 246 -4.38 5.56 15.24
CA LYS A 246 -3.75 4.54 14.41
C LYS A 246 -4.39 3.18 14.70
N LEU A 247 -5.11 2.64 13.73
CA LEU A 247 -5.82 1.37 13.80
C LEU A 247 -5.22 0.44 12.76
N TRP A 248 -4.55 -0.62 13.22
CA TRP A 248 -4.10 -1.71 12.36
C TRP A 248 -5.29 -2.58 11.95
N TRP A 249 -5.10 -3.44 10.95
CA TRP A 249 -6.13 -4.40 10.58
C TRP A 249 -6.50 -5.30 11.76
N SER A 250 -5.50 -5.75 12.53
CA SER A 250 -5.72 -6.54 13.75
C SER A 250 -6.61 -5.80 14.76
N ASP A 251 -6.40 -4.50 14.96
CA ASP A 251 -7.23 -3.68 15.85
C ASP A 251 -8.68 -3.65 15.34
N LEU A 252 -8.89 -3.36 14.05
CA LEU A 252 -10.22 -3.35 13.43
C LEU A 252 -10.93 -4.70 13.56
N THR A 253 -10.23 -5.81 13.33
CA THR A 253 -10.81 -7.15 13.43
C THR A 253 -11.18 -7.55 14.86
N ASN A 254 -10.56 -6.93 15.86
CA ASN A 254 -10.82 -7.15 17.28
C ASN A 254 -11.95 -6.25 17.82
N LEU A 255 -12.41 -5.25 17.06
CA LEU A 255 -13.57 -4.45 17.44
C LEU A 255 -14.85 -5.29 17.39
N GLY A 256 -15.70 -5.10 18.40
CA GLY A 256 -17.03 -5.71 18.44
C GLY A 256 -17.92 -5.16 17.32
N GLY A 257 -18.77 -6.01 16.75
CA GLY A 257 -19.81 -5.55 15.81
C GLY A 257 -20.73 -4.52 16.48
N GLY A 258 -21.06 -3.45 15.76
CA GLY A 258 -21.81 -2.30 16.26
C GLY A 258 -20.95 -1.19 16.88
N THR A 259 -19.61 -1.34 16.91
CA THR A 259 -18.72 -0.27 17.35
C THR A 259 -18.76 0.90 16.37
N GLU A 260 -18.91 2.11 16.89
CA GLU A 260 -18.81 3.36 16.12
C GLU A 260 -17.43 4.01 16.33
N ILE A 261 -16.71 4.27 15.24
CA ILE A 261 -15.41 4.94 15.24
C ILE A 261 -15.59 6.39 14.79
N LYS A 262 -15.27 7.35 15.68
CA LYS A 262 -15.38 8.78 15.39
C LYS A 262 -14.37 9.22 14.32
N THR A 263 -14.80 10.02 13.36
CA THR A 263 -13.94 10.56 12.28
C THR A 263 -13.58 12.03 12.52
N TYR A 264 -12.79 12.64 11.63
CA TYR A 264 -12.55 14.09 11.65
C TYR A 264 -13.77 14.92 11.24
N LEU A 265 -14.77 14.31 10.59
CA LEU A 265 -16.02 14.98 10.30
C LEU A 265 -16.91 14.90 11.55
N ARG A 266 -17.16 16.06 12.18
CA ARG A 266 -18.00 16.11 13.39
C ARG A 266 -19.39 15.57 13.07
N GLY A 267 -19.91 14.71 13.95
CA GLY A 267 -21.22 14.07 13.78
C GLY A 267 -21.23 12.89 12.81
N PHE A 268 -20.07 12.51 12.26
CA PHE A 268 -19.95 11.33 11.40
C PHE A 268 -19.06 10.27 12.03
N GLY A 269 -19.63 9.08 12.24
CA GLY A 269 -18.94 7.89 12.72
C GLY A 269 -18.93 6.76 11.69
N ILE A 270 -17.94 5.89 11.81
CA ILE A 270 -17.83 4.67 11.03
C ILE A 270 -18.32 3.51 11.90
N ASN A 271 -19.45 2.95 11.53
CA ASN A 271 -20.04 1.76 12.11
C ASN A 271 -19.34 0.51 11.58
N VAL A 272 -18.74 -0.25 12.51
CA VAL A 272 -18.14 -1.55 12.24
C VAL A 272 -19.25 -2.60 12.26
N LYS A 273 -19.57 -3.18 11.10
CA LYS A 273 -20.50 -4.30 10.98
C LYS A 273 -19.73 -5.57 10.70
N ARG A 274 -20.22 -6.69 11.21
CA ARG A 274 -19.67 -8.02 10.94
C ARG A 274 -20.79 -8.94 10.48
N SER A 275 -20.66 -9.46 9.27
CA SER A 275 -21.62 -10.40 8.68
C SER A 275 -20.87 -11.52 7.99
N ASN A 276 -21.20 -12.78 8.31
CA ASN A 276 -20.57 -13.97 7.74
C ASN A 276 -19.03 -13.97 7.81
N GLY A 277 -18.46 -13.47 8.91
CA GLY A 277 -17.01 -13.35 9.10
C GLY A 277 -16.35 -12.17 8.37
N VAL A 278 -17.08 -11.45 7.50
CA VAL A 278 -16.61 -10.27 6.78
C VAL A 278 -16.87 -9.01 7.61
N LEU A 279 -15.84 -8.17 7.75
CA LEU A 279 -15.91 -6.85 8.38
C LEU A 279 -16.23 -5.79 7.32
N THR A 280 -17.22 -4.95 7.59
CA THR A 280 -17.56 -3.77 6.78
C THR A 280 -17.61 -2.50 7.63
N LEU A 281 -17.30 -1.38 6.99
CA LEU A 281 -17.25 -0.03 7.55
C LEU A 281 -18.30 0.82 6.84
N ASN A 282 -19.41 1.18 7.49
CA ASN A 282 -20.59 1.78 6.84
C ASN A 282 -20.94 1.08 5.50
N ASP A 283 -21.02 -0.25 5.54
CA ASP A 283 -21.34 -1.09 4.37
C ASP A 283 -20.31 -1.05 3.23
N ARG A 284 -19.08 -0.60 3.52
CA ARG A 284 -17.92 -0.71 2.63
C ARG A 284 -16.96 -1.79 3.13
N SER A 285 -16.53 -2.67 2.22
CA SER A 285 -15.50 -3.66 2.52
C SER A 285 -14.13 -3.00 2.59
N VAL A 286 -13.30 -3.47 3.54
CA VAL A 286 -11.87 -3.18 3.52
C VAL A 286 -11.22 -4.14 2.52
N ILE A 287 -10.79 -3.60 1.37
CA ILE A 287 -10.21 -4.38 0.27
C ILE A 287 -8.70 -4.53 0.39
N TYR A 288 -8.03 -3.56 1.02
CA TYR A 288 -6.59 -3.56 1.24
C TYR A 288 -6.27 -3.22 2.70
N PRO A 289 -6.29 -4.22 3.61
CA PRO A 289 -5.94 -4.00 5.00
C PRO A 289 -4.46 -3.66 5.15
N ASP A 290 -4.14 -2.71 6.04
CA ASP A 290 -2.77 -2.23 6.30
C ASP A 290 -1.97 -1.90 5.02
N MET A 291 -2.67 -1.37 4.00
CA MET A 291 -2.15 -1.16 2.65
C MET A 291 -0.82 -0.42 2.63
N LEU A 292 -0.75 0.70 3.36
CA LEU A 292 0.44 1.50 3.57
C LEU A 292 0.42 2.06 4.98
N TYR A 293 1.58 2.21 5.61
CA TYR A 293 1.67 2.79 6.94
C TYR A 293 3.02 3.45 7.16
N SER A 294 3.10 4.34 8.15
CA SER A 294 4.32 4.95 8.68
C SER A 294 4.22 5.00 10.20
N GLU A 295 5.11 5.67 10.94
CA GLU A 295 4.93 5.85 12.38
C GLU A 295 3.57 6.51 12.71
N GLY A 296 3.20 7.55 11.98
CA GLY A 296 2.00 8.37 12.25
C GLY A 296 0.76 8.05 11.44
N ILE A 297 0.84 7.26 10.36
CA ILE A 297 -0.31 7.04 9.47
C ILE A 297 -0.48 5.54 9.22
N VAL A 298 -1.71 5.04 9.24
CA VAL A 298 -2.09 3.77 8.61
C VAL A 298 -3.12 4.07 7.54
N VAL A 299 -2.99 3.44 6.38
CA VAL A 299 -3.93 3.54 5.27
C VAL A 299 -4.50 2.16 5.00
N HIS A 300 -5.83 2.07 5.04
CA HIS A 300 -6.60 0.92 4.57
C HIS A 300 -7.31 1.29 3.28
N GLY A 301 -7.22 0.47 2.24
CA GLY A 301 -8.04 0.62 1.05
C GLY A 301 -9.44 0.06 1.29
N ILE A 302 -10.48 0.83 0.94
CA ILE A 302 -11.89 0.44 1.03
C ILE A 302 -12.57 0.48 -0.34
N GLY A 303 -13.57 -0.38 -0.51
CA GLY A 303 -14.24 -0.59 -1.81
C GLY A 303 -15.11 0.57 -2.32
N GLY A 304 -15.24 1.66 -1.55
CA GLY A 304 -15.98 2.84 -2.00
C GLY A 304 -16.12 3.90 -0.92
N ILE A 305 -16.78 5.00 -1.27
CA ILE A 305 -16.98 6.15 -0.39
C ILE A 305 -17.85 5.78 0.82
N LEU A 306 -17.42 6.18 2.02
CA LEU A 306 -18.24 6.21 3.24
C LEU A 306 -19.31 7.30 3.08
N GLU A 307 -20.54 6.92 2.74
CA GLU A 307 -21.60 7.90 2.44
C GLU A 307 -22.20 8.52 3.70
N ILE A 308 -22.68 9.76 3.58
CA ILE A 308 -23.57 10.33 4.58
C ILE A 308 -24.94 9.73 4.30
N GLU A 309 -25.49 8.99 5.25
CA GLU A 309 -26.89 8.58 5.20
C GLU A 309 -27.74 9.86 5.22
N LYS A 310 -28.28 10.24 4.07
CA LYS A 310 -29.29 11.31 4.03
C LYS A 310 -30.52 10.74 4.74
N GLU A 311 -30.91 11.33 5.86
CA GLU A 311 -32.22 11.08 6.44
C GLU A 311 -33.27 11.27 5.34
N MET A 312 -33.92 10.18 4.94
CA MET A 312 -35.01 10.20 3.99
C MET A 312 -36.21 10.84 4.68
N LYS A 313 -36.26 12.17 4.73
CA LYS A 313 -37.50 12.89 5.03
C LYS A 313 -38.43 12.67 3.85
N GLY A 314 -39.33 11.71 4.00
CA GLY A 314 -40.48 11.54 3.12
C GLY A 314 -41.39 12.75 3.28
N GLU A 315 -41.31 13.69 2.34
CA GLU A 315 -42.45 14.52 2.00
C GLU A 315 -43.35 13.68 1.08
N ILE A 316 -44.36 13.06 1.68
CA ILE A 316 -45.52 12.57 0.95
C ILE A 316 -46.28 13.83 0.55
N GLU A 317 -46.06 14.32 -0.67
CA GLU A 317 -46.96 15.28 -1.29
C GLU A 317 -48.29 14.58 -1.59
N GLU A 318 -49.30 15.04 -0.88
CA GLU A 318 -50.70 14.68 -0.99
C GLU A 318 -51.24 15.19 -2.34
N SER A 319 -51.21 14.34 -3.37
CA SER A 319 -51.87 14.63 -4.65
C SER A 319 -53.38 14.42 -4.52
N SER A 320 -54.07 15.48 -4.12
CA SER A 320 -55.51 15.62 -4.35
C SER A 320 -55.76 15.89 -5.83
N SER A 321 -56.49 14.96 -6.45
CA SER A 321 -56.96 15.04 -7.83
C SER A 321 -58.20 15.95 -7.94
N SER A 322 -58.16 16.98 -8.79
CA SER A 322 -59.37 17.57 -9.37
C SER A 322 -59.13 18.23 -10.73
N SER A 323 -59.58 17.52 -11.78
CA SER A 323 -60.31 17.96 -12.99
C SER A 323 -60.01 19.32 -13.68
N MET A 324 -59.57 19.19 -14.95
CA MET A 324 -60.13 19.75 -16.21
C MET A 324 -60.45 21.26 -16.33
N GLY A 325 -59.85 21.90 -17.36
CA GLY A 325 -60.26 23.23 -17.83
C GLY A 325 -59.45 23.80 -19.00
N ASN A 326 -59.85 23.39 -20.20
CA ASN A 326 -59.52 23.81 -21.57
C ASN A 326 -59.10 25.28 -21.87
N GLY A 327 -58.18 25.46 -22.83
CA GLY A 327 -58.34 26.43 -23.94
C GLY A 327 -57.48 27.70 -24.00
N GLY A 328 -56.74 27.88 -25.11
CA GLY A 328 -56.53 29.19 -25.74
C GLY A 328 -55.08 29.68 -25.91
N SER A 329 -54.52 29.54 -27.12
CA SER A 329 -53.53 30.48 -27.65
C SER A 329 -54.25 31.72 -28.22
N PRO A 330 -53.59 32.89 -28.24
CA PRO A 330 -53.23 33.44 -29.54
C PRO A 330 -51.85 34.14 -29.60
N GLU A 331 -51.40 34.33 -30.84
CA GLU A 331 -50.20 35.03 -31.32
C GLU A 331 -50.05 36.49 -30.84
N SER A 332 -48.79 36.98 -30.76
CA SER A 332 -48.18 37.96 -31.69
C SER A 332 -47.13 38.88 -31.02
N GLY A 333 -46.06 39.20 -31.77
CA GLY A 333 -45.48 40.56 -31.81
C GLY A 333 -44.16 40.83 -31.06
N PHE A 334 -43.05 40.78 -31.81
CA PHE A 334 -41.84 41.65 -31.80
C PHE A 334 -41.56 42.60 -30.62
N GLU A 335 -40.33 42.57 -30.08
CA GLU A 335 -39.31 43.62 -30.33
C GLU A 335 -37.93 43.27 -29.73
N GLU A 336 -36.90 43.75 -30.43
CA GLU A 336 -35.46 43.57 -30.28
C GLU A 336 -34.87 44.62 -29.31
N SER A 337 -33.92 44.24 -28.46
CA SER A 337 -33.01 45.20 -27.81
C SER A 337 -31.73 44.51 -27.35
N ASP A 338 -30.73 44.68 -28.20
CA ASP A 338 -29.31 44.47 -28.02
C ASP A 338 -28.74 45.15 -26.75
N ARG A 339 -27.85 44.44 -26.03
CA ARG A 339 -26.81 45.06 -25.19
C ARG A 339 -25.73 44.06 -24.78
N ASP A 340 -24.68 44.05 -25.61
CA ASP A 340 -23.31 43.69 -25.28
C ASP A 340 -22.86 44.22 -23.90
N LYS A 341 -22.13 43.39 -23.14
CA LYS A 341 -20.78 43.73 -22.64
C LYS A 341 -20.05 42.58 -21.94
N ALA A 342 -18.84 42.37 -22.46
CA ALA A 342 -17.57 42.09 -21.78
C ALA A 342 -17.27 40.65 -21.31
N VAL A 343 -16.56 39.96 -22.21
CA VAL A 343 -15.55 38.94 -21.92
C VAL A 343 -14.43 39.54 -21.08
N THR A 344 -14.06 38.88 -19.97
CA THR A 344 -12.75 39.06 -19.32
C THR A 344 -12.02 37.73 -19.24
N HIS A 345 -10.95 37.64 -20.03
CA HIS A 345 -9.94 36.60 -20.00
C HIS A 345 -9.20 36.63 -18.64
N TYR A 346 -9.11 35.48 -17.96
CA TYR A 346 -8.21 35.32 -16.82
C TYR A 346 -6.84 34.83 -17.30
N HIS A 347 -5.83 35.64 -17.00
CA HIS A 347 -4.42 35.43 -17.31
C HIS A 347 -3.79 34.54 -16.22
N PHE A 348 -3.31 33.35 -16.58
CA PHE A 348 -2.48 32.52 -15.71
C PHE A 348 -1.05 33.07 -15.71
N SER A 349 -0.58 33.54 -14.55
CA SER A 349 0.84 33.86 -14.33
C SER A 349 1.49 32.70 -13.59
N VAL A 350 2.43 32.04 -14.28
CA VAL A 350 3.36 31.06 -13.73
C VAL A 350 4.50 31.84 -13.06
N ILE A 351 4.66 31.70 -11.74
CA ILE A 351 5.86 32.17 -11.04
C ILE A 351 6.86 31.01 -11.06
N ARG A 352 8.03 31.29 -11.62
CA ARG A 352 9.21 30.43 -11.70
C ARG A 352 9.88 30.24 -10.36
#